data_AF-A0A150TL54-F1
#
_entry.id   AF-A0A150TL54-F1
#
_cell.length_a   1.000
_cell.length_b   1.000
_cell.length_c   1.000
_cell.angle_alpha   90.00
_cell.angle_beta   90.00
_cell.angle_gamma   90.00
#
_symmetry.space_group_name_H-M   'P 1'
#
loop_
_entity.id
_entity.type
_entity.pdbx_description
1 polymer ?
#
loop_
_entity_poly.entity_id
_entity_poly.type
_entity_poly.pdbx_seq_one_letter_code
_entity_poly.pdbx_strand_id
1 'polypeptide(L)'
;MGKRHRRQRAGTRTPRDEQDDVDLILRHVSRQFPRDVARALLGTAEPIEPLGWVDTQVTGRQRRLDRALSVRVGGERRLLHTEWTLAMTDEMPFRVFEYNCLTALAMADEARASKGAPAPRLSPIDSVVVVLSGREEPWPSHGAYRTSAPGEPFSGVQFRIEPVYQRTVAELTARESPFWLIFAPLAVDADGRNLTHVIESRRSEPGPASVTSRSSARR
;
A
#
# COMPACT_ATOMS: atom_id res chain seq x y z
N MET A 1 -6.12 -44.22 -29.18
CA MET A 1 -6.12 -42.90 -29.85
C MET A 1 -6.88 -41.93 -28.96
N GLY A 2 -6.40 -40.83 -28.40
CA GLY A 2 -5.08 -40.18 -28.30
C GLY A 2 -5.34 -38.94 -27.44
N LYS A 3 -4.83 -38.89 -26.20
CA LYS A 3 -5.00 -37.75 -25.28
C LYS A 3 -4.20 -36.56 -25.83
N ARG A 4 -4.88 -35.50 -26.27
CA ARG A 4 -4.24 -34.24 -26.66
C ARG A 4 -3.72 -33.54 -25.40
N HIS A 5 -2.44 -33.73 -25.09
CA HIS A 5 -1.72 -32.85 -24.20
C HIS A 5 -1.68 -31.44 -24.81
N ARG A 6 -2.42 -30.50 -24.21
CA ARG A 6 -2.26 -29.07 -24.46
C ARG A 6 -0.89 -28.69 -23.87
N ARG A 7 0.15 -28.75 -24.70
CA ARG A 7 1.45 -28.12 -24.41
C ARG A 7 1.17 -26.65 -24.11
N GLN A 8 1.27 -26.25 -22.84
CA GLN A 8 1.48 -24.85 -22.48
C GLN A 8 2.81 -24.47 -23.13
N ARG A 9 2.76 -23.62 -24.15
CA ARG A 9 3.96 -22.96 -24.65
C ARG A 9 4.45 -22.08 -23.50
N ALA A 10 5.66 -22.34 -23.02
CA ALA A 10 6.41 -21.37 -22.23
C ALA A 10 6.67 -20.17 -23.14
N GLY A 11 5.74 -19.21 -23.12
CA GLY A 11 5.93 -17.91 -23.74
C GLY A 11 6.85 -17.11 -22.81
N THR A 12 7.89 -16.51 -23.39
CA THR A 12 8.74 -15.54 -22.69
C THR A 12 7.83 -14.45 -22.12
N ARG A 13 7.83 -14.29 -20.80
CA ARG A 13 7.04 -13.25 -20.12
C ARG A 13 7.52 -11.89 -20.58
N THR A 14 6.59 -10.96 -20.80
CA THR A 14 6.96 -9.57 -21.11
C THR A 14 7.24 -8.81 -19.82
N PRO A 15 8.04 -7.73 -19.84
CA PRO A 15 8.27 -6.88 -18.66
C PRO A 15 6.98 -6.34 -18.02
N ARG A 16 5.94 -6.12 -18.84
CA ARG A 16 4.61 -5.72 -18.38
C ARG A 16 3.91 -6.83 -17.57
N ASP A 17 4.06 -8.09 -17.99
CA ASP A 17 3.51 -9.24 -17.27
C ASP A 17 4.21 -9.46 -15.93
N GLU A 18 5.50 -9.11 -15.82
CA GLU A 18 6.25 -9.19 -14.56
C GLU A 18 5.85 -8.07 -13.58
N GLN A 19 5.66 -6.85 -14.08
CA GLN A 19 5.15 -5.73 -13.28
C GLN A 19 3.73 -6.00 -12.75
N ASP A 20 2.84 -6.53 -13.59
CA ASP A 20 1.47 -6.88 -13.19
C ASP A 20 1.47 -7.98 -12.10
N ASP A 21 2.36 -8.98 -12.17
CA ASP A 21 2.44 -10.05 -11.16
C ASP A 21 2.98 -9.57 -9.80
N VAL A 22 4.05 -8.76 -9.79
CA VAL A 22 4.63 -8.23 -8.56
C VAL A 22 3.62 -7.34 -7.84
N ASP A 23 2.95 -6.47 -8.58
CA ASP A 23 1.90 -5.60 -8.07
C ASP A 23 0.74 -6.42 -7.46
N LEU A 24 0.26 -7.44 -8.16
CA LEU A 24 -0.78 -8.35 -7.65
C LEU A 24 -0.38 -9.06 -6.35
N ILE A 25 0.87 -9.53 -6.25
CA ILE A 25 1.38 -10.18 -5.04
C ILE A 25 1.44 -9.19 -3.88
N LEU A 26 2.01 -7.99 -4.09
CA LEU A 26 2.12 -6.98 -3.04
C LEU A 26 0.76 -6.49 -2.57
N ARG A 27 -0.20 -6.33 -3.49
CA ARG A 27 -1.61 -6.06 -3.14
C ARG A 27 -2.19 -7.18 -2.28
N HIS A 28 -1.96 -8.44 -2.64
CA HIS A 28 -2.44 -9.59 -1.85
C HIS A 28 -1.84 -9.61 -0.45
N VAL A 29 -0.51 -9.49 -0.33
CA VAL A 29 0.20 -9.48 0.96
C VAL A 29 -0.29 -8.32 1.83
N SER A 30 -0.39 -7.12 1.27
CA SER A 30 -0.85 -5.93 1.99
C SER A 30 -2.25 -6.10 2.59
N ARG A 31 -3.14 -6.84 1.91
CA ARG A 31 -4.48 -7.14 2.41
C ARG A 31 -4.51 -8.04 3.64
N GLN A 32 -3.51 -8.91 3.81
CA GLN A 32 -3.41 -9.80 4.97
C GLN A 32 -2.92 -9.06 6.22
N PHE A 33 -2.22 -7.92 6.03
CA PHE A 33 -1.60 -7.16 7.12
C PHE A 33 -2.03 -5.68 7.12
N PRO A 34 -3.35 -5.37 7.16
CA PRO A 34 -3.84 -4.00 7.00
C PRO A 34 -3.32 -3.05 8.09
N ARG A 35 -3.14 -3.53 9.32
CA ARG A 35 -2.60 -2.72 10.42
C ARG A 35 -1.14 -2.33 10.15
N ASP A 36 -0.33 -3.28 9.70
CA ASP A 36 1.10 -3.05 9.48
C ASP A 36 1.34 -2.19 8.25
N VAL A 37 0.50 -2.33 7.21
CA VAL A 37 0.49 -1.43 6.05
C VAL A 37 0.09 -0.01 6.45
N ALA A 38 -0.99 0.15 7.23
CA ALA A 38 -1.41 1.46 7.71
C ALA A 38 -0.32 2.14 8.55
N ARG A 39 0.30 1.40 9.49
CA ARG A 39 1.42 1.90 10.29
C ARG A 39 2.62 2.26 9.43
N ALA A 40 2.95 1.42 8.45
CA ALA A 40 4.06 1.67 7.53
C ALA A 40 3.85 2.96 6.75
N LEU A 41 2.66 3.16 6.17
CA LEU A 41 2.40 4.16 5.15
C LEU A 41 1.75 5.45 5.67
N LEU A 42 1.23 5.50 6.88
CA LEU A 42 0.69 6.77 7.41
C LEU A 42 1.74 7.58 8.17
N GLY A 43 2.82 6.94 8.64
CA GLY A 43 3.94 7.64 9.28
C GLY A 43 3.52 8.47 10.49
N THR A 44 2.52 8.00 11.23
CA THR A 44 1.96 8.69 12.40
C THR A 44 2.23 7.87 13.67
N ALA A 45 2.67 8.57 14.71
CA ALA A 45 2.85 7.99 16.05
C ALA A 45 1.53 7.76 16.79
N GLU A 46 0.42 8.29 16.25
CA GLU A 46 -0.90 8.13 16.86
C GLU A 46 -1.42 6.68 16.73
N PRO A 47 -2.32 6.24 17.64
CA PRO A 47 -2.94 4.93 17.53
C PRO A 47 -3.69 4.76 16.20
N ILE A 48 -3.35 3.70 15.47
CA ILE A 48 -3.99 3.33 14.21
C ILE A 48 -4.88 2.11 14.42
N GLU A 49 -6.15 2.26 14.02
CA GLU A 49 -7.12 1.17 13.95
C GLU A 49 -7.56 0.97 12.49
N PRO A 50 -7.23 -0.16 11.84
CA PRO A 50 -7.73 -0.47 10.51
C PRO A 50 -9.23 -0.82 10.62
N LEU A 51 -10.06 -0.10 9.87
CA LEU A 51 -11.51 -0.28 9.87
C LEU A 51 -11.98 -1.25 8.79
N GLY A 52 -11.20 -1.40 7.71
CA GLY A 52 -11.49 -2.32 6.62
C GLY A 52 -11.14 -1.75 5.26
N TRP A 53 -11.21 -2.60 4.23
CA TRP A 53 -10.95 -2.22 2.84
C TRP A 53 -12.22 -1.68 2.18
N VAL A 54 -12.16 -0.48 1.64
CA VAL A 54 -13.27 0.16 0.92
C VAL A 54 -13.30 -0.37 -0.51
N ASP A 55 -14.41 -1.00 -0.88
CA ASP A 55 -14.68 -1.33 -2.28
C ASP A 55 -15.01 -0.06 -3.06
N THR A 56 -14.22 0.22 -4.09
CA THR A 56 -14.54 1.27 -5.04
C THR A 56 -15.34 0.68 -6.20
N GLN A 57 -16.15 1.51 -6.88
CA GLN A 57 -16.92 1.16 -8.09
C GLN A 57 -16.03 0.65 -9.26
N VAL A 58 -14.70 0.64 -9.09
CA VAL A 58 -13.68 0.12 -10.01
C VAL A 58 -13.61 -1.40 -10.02
N THR A 59 -14.10 -2.08 -8.98
CA THR A 59 -14.17 -3.54 -8.91
C THR A 59 -14.90 -4.15 -10.11
N GLY A 60 -15.84 -3.42 -10.72
CA GLY A 60 -16.57 -3.85 -11.92
C GLY A 60 -15.86 -3.61 -13.26
N ARG A 61 -15.04 -2.55 -13.42
CA ARG A 61 -14.42 -2.17 -14.70
C ARG A 61 -13.09 -2.86 -14.99
N GLN A 62 -12.33 -3.21 -13.95
CA GLN A 62 -11.01 -3.82 -14.15
C GLN A 62 -10.82 -5.18 -13.45
N ARG A 63 -11.78 -5.71 -12.68
CA ARG A 63 -11.57 -6.90 -11.81
C ARG A 63 -10.24 -6.85 -11.02
N ARG A 64 -9.67 -5.64 -10.86
CA ARG A 64 -8.42 -5.34 -10.17
C ARG A 64 -8.82 -4.80 -8.80
N LEU A 65 -8.29 -5.46 -7.78
CA LEU A 65 -8.69 -5.41 -6.37
C LEU A 65 -8.26 -4.12 -5.65
N ASP A 66 -8.35 -2.97 -6.32
CA ASP A 66 -7.89 -1.69 -5.78
C ASP A 66 -8.90 -1.12 -4.79
N ARG A 67 -8.61 -1.41 -3.54
CA ARG A 67 -9.36 -0.93 -2.37
C ARG A 67 -8.49 0.04 -1.61
N ALA A 68 -9.02 1.21 -1.29
CA ALA A 68 -8.42 2.06 -0.27
C ALA A 68 -8.61 1.42 1.10
N LEU A 69 -7.61 1.49 1.96
CA LEU A 69 -7.74 1.04 3.35
C LEU A 69 -8.36 2.16 4.18
N SER A 70 -9.53 1.91 4.76
CA SER A 70 -10.10 2.81 5.75
C SER A 70 -9.41 2.58 7.09
N VAL A 71 -8.97 3.67 7.70
CA VAL A 71 -8.27 3.69 8.99
C VAL A 71 -8.88 4.73 9.91
N ARG A 72 -8.69 4.55 11.21
CA ARG A 72 -8.87 5.59 12.21
C ARG A 72 -7.50 5.95 12.78
N VAL A 73 -7.16 7.24 12.72
CA VAL A 73 -5.93 7.83 13.26
C VAL A 73 -6.35 8.98 14.17
N GLY A 74 -5.99 8.95 15.44
CA GLY A 74 -6.34 10.04 16.37
C GLY A 74 -7.84 10.23 16.59
N GLY A 75 -8.65 9.20 16.32
CA GLY A 75 -10.11 9.29 16.33
C GLY A 75 -10.73 9.75 15.01
N GLU A 76 -9.94 10.22 14.04
CA GLU A 76 -10.43 10.65 12.72
C GLU A 76 -10.31 9.55 11.66
N ARG A 77 -11.35 9.41 10.83
CA ARG A 77 -11.33 8.46 9.71
C ARG A 77 -10.53 9.04 8.55
N ARG A 78 -9.56 8.26 8.05
CA ARG A 78 -8.79 8.54 6.83
C ARG A 78 -8.86 7.35 5.88
N LEU A 79 -8.56 7.60 4.61
CA LEU A 79 -8.40 6.56 3.61
C LEU A 79 -6.96 6.54 3.14
N LEU A 80 -6.37 5.36 3.15
CA LEU A 80 -5.04 5.12 2.59
C LEU A 80 -5.21 4.47 1.21
N HIS A 81 -4.85 5.22 0.18
CA HIS A 81 -4.70 4.75 -1.19
C HIS A 81 -3.23 4.41 -1.42
N THR A 82 -2.94 3.20 -1.89
CA THR A 82 -1.57 2.74 -2.11
C THR A 82 -1.41 2.15 -3.49
N GLU A 83 -0.35 2.56 -4.17
CA GLU A 83 0.06 2.05 -5.47
C GLU A 83 1.45 1.40 -5.34
N TRP A 84 1.57 0.14 -5.74
CA TRP A 84 2.86 -0.55 -5.84
C TRP A 84 3.30 -0.50 -7.30
N THR A 85 4.53 -0.08 -7.56
CA THR A 85 5.06 -0.09 -8.93
C THR A 85 6.48 -0.59 -8.98
N LEU A 86 6.76 -1.45 -9.96
CA LEU A 86 8.13 -1.90 -10.22
C LEU A 86 9.02 -0.69 -10.52
N ALA A 87 8.60 0.19 -11.41
CA ALA A 87 9.29 1.44 -11.72
C ALA A 87 8.28 2.59 -11.86
N MET A 88 8.72 3.81 -11.53
CA MET A 88 7.88 5.00 -11.73
C MET A 88 7.73 5.29 -13.22
N THR A 89 6.51 5.59 -13.66
CA THR A 89 6.18 5.93 -15.06
C THR A 89 5.52 7.30 -15.14
N ASP A 90 5.58 7.93 -16.31
CA ASP A 90 4.95 9.25 -16.54
C ASP A 90 3.41 9.23 -16.41
N GLU A 91 2.79 8.05 -16.53
CA GLU A 91 1.35 7.85 -16.31
C GLU A 91 0.96 7.81 -14.83
N MET A 92 1.92 7.63 -13.91
CA MET A 92 1.61 7.40 -12.49
C MET A 92 0.85 8.57 -11.84
N PRO A 93 1.20 9.86 -12.06
CA PRO A 93 0.44 10.95 -11.49
C PRO A 93 -1.04 10.94 -11.91
N PHE A 94 -1.32 10.66 -13.19
CA PHE A 94 -2.68 10.57 -13.70
C PHE A 94 -3.43 9.38 -13.09
N ARG A 95 -2.78 8.21 -13.02
CA ARG A 95 -3.35 7.02 -12.36
C ARG A 95 -3.72 7.31 -10.91
N VAL A 96 -2.82 7.94 -10.15
CA VAL A 96 -3.10 8.30 -8.74
C VAL A 96 -4.30 9.24 -8.64
N PHE A 97 -4.40 10.23 -9.53
CA PHE A 97 -5.56 11.12 -9.62
C PHE A 97 -6.86 10.35 -9.92
N GLU A 98 -6.84 9.47 -10.93
CA GLU A 98 -7.99 8.64 -11.29
C GLU A 98 -8.49 7.81 -10.11
N TYR A 99 -7.61 7.06 -9.43
CA TYR A 99 -7.98 6.25 -8.27
C TYR A 99 -8.44 7.08 -7.07
N ASN A 100 -7.84 8.26 -6.86
CA ASN A 100 -8.27 9.17 -5.81
C ASN A 100 -9.71 9.65 -6.03
N CYS A 101 -10.04 10.10 -7.25
CA CYS A 101 -11.40 10.50 -7.61
C CYS A 101 -12.41 9.36 -7.46
N LEU A 102 -12.06 8.16 -7.92
CA LEU A 102 -12.92 6.98 -7.82
C LEU A 102 -13.18 6.57 -6.36
N THR A 103 -12.16 6.70 -5.50
CA THR A 103 -12.28 6.47 -4.06
C THR A 103 -13.19 7.50 -3.41
N ALA A 104 -13.02 8.78 -3.73
CA ALA A 104 -13.87 9.85 -3.20
C ALA A 104 -15.35 9.67 -3.60
N LEU A 105 -15.60 9.26 -4.86
CA LEU A 105 -16.96 8.96 -5.35
C LEU A 105 -17.58 7.77 -4.62
N ALA A 106 -16.83 6.68 -4.41
CA ALA A 106 -17.31 5.52 -3.66
C ALA A 106 -17.70 5.88 -2.22
N MET A 107 -16.92 6.74 -1.58
CA MET A 107 -17.23 7.23 -0.22
C MET A 107 -18.43 8.15 -0.17
N ALA A 108 -18.57 9.03 -1.16
CA ALA A 108 -19.75 9.86 -1.27
C ALA A 108 -21.02 9.01 -1.44
N ASP A 109 -20.94 7.90 -2.19
CA ASP A 109 -22.04 6.97 -2.39
C ASP A 109 -22.40 6.20 -1.10
N GLU A 110 -21.42 5.61 -0.42
CA GLU A 110 -21.61 4.92 0.88
C GLU A 110 -22.23 5.86 1.93
N ALA A 111 -21.74 7.10 1.99
CA ALA A 111 -22.26 8.10 2.92
C ALA A 111 -23.71 8.52 2.60
N ARG A 112 -24.07 8.63 1.31
CA ARG A 112 -25.46 8.91 0.89
C ARG A 112 -26.41 7.74 1.19
N ALA A 113 -25.93 6.51 1.09
CA ALA A 113 -26.71 5.32 1.42
C ALA A 113 -27.00 5.18 2.93
N SER A 114 -26.18 5.83 3.78
CA SER A 114 -26.32 5.79 5.23
C SER A 114 -27.45 6.70 5.72
N LYS A 115 -28.63 6.12 5.99
CA LYS A 115 -29.83 6.86 6.45
C LYS A 115 -29.58 7.57 7.79
N GLY A 116 -29.90 8.86 7.84
CA GLY A 116 -29.86 9.67 9.08
C GLY A 116 -28.48 10.20 9.47
N ALA A 117 -27.44 9.97 8.66
CA ALA A 117 -26.13 10.55 8.88
C ALA A 117 -26.13 12.05 8.50
N PRO A 118 -25.41 12.91 9.25
CA PRO A 118 -25.13 14.28 8.80
C PRO A 118 -24.43 14.28 7.44
N ALA A 119 -24.47 15.42 6.73
CA ALA A 119 -23.87 15.58 5.41
C ALA A 119 -22.45 14.97 5.36
N PRO A 120 -22.07 14.23 4.30
CA PRO A 120 -20.82 13.50 4.25
C PRO A 120 -19.63 14.45 4.49
N ARG A 121 -18.95 14.31 5.63
CA ARG A 121 -17.56 14.75 5.71
C ARG A 121 -16.74 13.69 5.03
N LEU A 122 -16.35 13.94 3.78
CA LEU A 122 -15.46 13.04 3.06
C LEU A 122 -14.15 12.92 3.83
N SER A 123 -13.76 11.69 4.15
CA SER A 123 -12.50 11.41 4.81
C SER A 123 -11.34 11.82 3.91
N PRO A 124 -10.28 12.46 4.45
CA PRO A 124 -9.06 12.70 3.70
C PRO A 124 -8.50 11.40 3.10
N ILE A 125 -7.93 11.52 1.90
CA ILE A 125 -7.34 10.40 1.17
C ILE A 125 -5.82 10.62 1.09
N ASP A 126 -5.07 9.84 1.86
CA ASP A 126 -3.62 9.77 1.79
C ASP A 126 -3.22 8.83 0.65
N SER A 127 -2.61 9.37 -0.41
CA SER A 127 -2.13 8.58 -1.56
C SER A 127 -0.63 8.37 -1.48
N VAL A 128 -0.18 7.11 -1.54
CA VAL A 128 1.24 6.73 -1.45
C VAL A 128 1.61 5.82 -2.61
N VAL A 129 2.66 6.16 -3.34
CA VAL A 129 3.25 5.33 -4.39
C VAL A 129 4.53 4.71 -3.85
N VAL A 130 4.58 3.38 -3.79
CA VAL A 130 5.77 2.63 -3.39
C VAL A 130 6.49 2.13 -4.64
N VAL A 131 7.73 2.57 -4.81
CA VAL A 131 8.54 2.30 -6.02
C VAL A 131 9.61 1.28 -5.68
N LEU A 132 9.65 0.18 -6.44
CA LEU A 132 10.48 -0.99 -6.13
C LEU A 132 11.83 -1.03 -6.87
N SER A 133 12.01 -0.20 -7.89
CA SER A 133 13.24 -0.08 -8.66
C SER A 133 13.25 1.23 -9.45
N GLY A 134 14.42 1.64 -9.94
CA GLY A 134 14.53 2.79 -10.83
C GLY A 134 15.88 3.47 -10.73
N ARG A 135 15.85 4.79 -10.96
CA ARG A 135 17.04 5.66 -11.00
C ARG A 135 17.77 5.72 -9.66
N GLU A 136 19.08 5.92 -9.69
CA GLU A 136 19.90 6.18 -8.50
C GLU A 136 19.58 7.53 -7.86
N GLU A 137 19.31 8.55 -8.67
CA GLU A 137 19.03 9.89 -8.17
C GLU A 137 17.75 9.94 -7.30
N PRO A 138 17.80 10.51 -6.08
CA PRO A 138 16.68 10.51 -5.17
C PRO A 138 15.37 11.01 -5.80
N TRP A 139 14.27 10.32 -5.53
CA TRP A 139 12.95 10.86 -5.86
C TRP A 139 12.62 12.07 -4.96
N PRO A 140 11.87 13.07 -5.47
CA PRO A 140 11.21 14.01 -4.58
C PRO A 140 10.30 13.24 -3.61
N SER A 141 10.09 13.79 -2.41
CA SER A 141 9.23 13.16 -1.41
C SER A 141 7.78 13.04 -1.86
N HIS A 142 7.34 13.92 -2.77
CA HIS A 142 5.98 13.97 -3.27
C HIS A 142 5.94 14.17 -4.79
N GLY A 143 4.94 13.56 -5.40
CA GLY A 143 4.49 13.87 -6.76
C GLY A 143 3.12 14.54 -6.74
N ALA A 144 2.71 15.06 -7.88
CA ALA A 144 1.39 15.68 -8.03
C ALA A 144 0.85 15.53 -9.44
N TYR A 145 -0.47 15.47 -9.55
CA TYR A 145 -1.20 15.69 -10.79
C TYR A 145 -2.06 16.92 -10.63
N ARG A 146 -1.75 17.97 -11.39
CA ARG A 146 -2.46 19.26 -11.36
C ARG A 146 -3.53 19.29 -12.45
N THR A 147 -4.73 19.74 -12.09
CA THR A 147 -5.83 20.00 -13.03
C THR A 147 -6.09 21.48 -13.25
N SER A 148 -5.65 22.36 -12.35
CA SER A 148 -5.71 23.82 -12.58
C SER A 148 -4.69 24.31 -13.61
N ALA A 149 -5.01 25.42 -14.26
CA ALA A 149 -4.11 26.09 -15.18
C ALA A 149 -2.85 26.63 -14.45
N PRO A 150 -1.73 26.86 -15.18
CA PRO A 150 -0.58 27.56 -14.63
C PRO A 150 -0.96 28.97 -14.13
N GLY A 151 -0.47 29.36 -12.95
CA GLY A 151 -0.79 30.64 -12.31
C GLY A 151 -1.99 30.60 -11.37
N GLU A 152 -2.84 29.58 -11.47
CA GLU A 152 -3.98 29.39 -10.56
C GLU A 152 -3.57 28.62 -9.29
N PRO A 153 -4.34 28.78 -8.18
CA PRO A 153 -4.22 27.92 -7.02
C PRO A 153 -4.23 26.43 -7.40
N PHE A 154 -3.50 25.61 -6.64
CA PHE A 154 -3.41 24.19 -6.93
C PHE A 154 -4.79 23.52 -6.79
N SER A 155 -5.21 22.81 -7.84
CA SER A 155 -6.26 21.80 -7.77
C SER A 155 -5.74 20.52 -8.42
N GLY A 156 -6.09 19.37 -7.84
CA GLY A 156 -5.57 18.08 -8.25
C GLY A 156 -5.26 17.19 -7.04
N VAL A 157 -4.34 16.24 -7.23
CA VAL A 157 -3.91 15.32 -6.17
C VAL A 157 -2.41 15.45 -5.93
N GLN A 158 -2.01 15.37 -4.66
CA GLN A 158 -0.62 15.15 -4.26
C GLN A 158 -0.50 13.74 -3.70
N PHE A 159 0.66 13.12 -3.88
CA PHE A 159 0.93 11.80 -3.35
C PHE A 159 2.36 11.70 -2.85
N ARG A 160 2.57 10.89 -1.82
CA ARG A 160 3.91 10.61 -1.31
C ARG A 160 4.58 9.53 -2.16
N ILE A 161 5.88 9.68 -2.39
CA ILE A 161 6.69 8.70 -3.10
C ILE A 161 7.58 7.99 -2.06
N GLU A 162 7.48 6.67 -2.00
CA GLU A 162 8.30 5.81 -1.13
C GLU A 162 9.18 4.90 -2.01
N PRO A 163 10.38 5.37 -2.39
CA PRO A 163 11.30 4.58 -3.20
C PRO A 163 12.08 3.62 -2.30
N VAL A 164 11.51 2.44 -2.04
CA VAL A 164 12.11 1.46 -1.11
C VAL A 164 13.49 1.00 -1.57
N TYR A 165 13.72 0.99 -2.88
CA TYR A 165 15.01 0.61 -3.46
C TYR A 165 16.13 1.63 -3.26
N GLN A 166 15.80 2.85 -2.81
CA GLN A 166 16.78 3.90 -2.47
C GLN A 166 17.09 3.93 -0.96
N ARG A 167 16.52 3.02 -0.18
CA ARG A 167 16.74 2.91 1.27
C ARG A 167 17.80 1.87 1.58
N THR A 168 18.47 2.02 2.71
CA THR A 168 19.30 0.96 3.29
C THR A 168 18.45 -0.04 4.08
N VAL A 169 18.98 -1.25 4.30
CA VAL A 169 18.38 -2.27 5.15
C VAL A 169 18.16 -1.72 6.57
N ALA A 170 19.12 -0.95 7.09
CA ALA A 170 19.03 -0.31 8.40
C ALA A 170 17.88 0.70 8.46
N GLU A 171 17.74 1.55 7.44
CA GLU A 171 16.64 2.51 7.34
C GLU A 171 15.28 1.80 7.28
N LEU A 172 15.14 0.72 6.50
CA LEU A 172 13.90 -0.06 6.45
C LEU A 172 13.58 -0.72 7.79
N THR A 173 14.60 -1.20 8.50
CA THR A 173 14.46 -1.85 9.82
C THR A 173 14.07 -0.86 10.92
N ALA A 174 14.56 0.38 10.84
CA ALA A 174 14.26 1.43 11.82
C ALA A 174 12.82 1.97 11.72
N ARG A 175 12.06 1.61 10.69
CA ARG A 175 10.67 2.05 10.54
C ARG A 175 9.75 1.30 11.50
N GLU A 176 8.69 1.98 11.93
CA GLU A 176 7.75 1.52 12.96
C GLU A 176 6.94 0.25 12.61
N SER A 177 7.07 -0.28 11.39
CA SER A 177 6.32 -1.44 10.92
C SER A 177 7.26 -2.49 10.31
N PRO A 178 7.20 -3.76 10.75
CA PRO A 178 7.98 -4.84 10.16
C PRO A 178 7.58 -5.13 8.71
N PHE A 179 6.44 -4.59 8.24
CA PHE A 179 6.03 -4.65 6.85
C PHE A 179 7.13 -4.15 5.90
N TRP A 180 7.90 -3.13 6.29
CA TRP A 180 8.98 -2.61 5.45
C TRP A 180 10.08 -3.63 5.14
N LEU A 181 10.23 -4.67 5.96
CA LEU A 181 11.24 -5.70 5.75
C LEU A 181 10.96 -6.62 4.56
N ILE A 182 9.73 -6.66 4.03
CA ILE A 182 9.46 -7.38 2.77
C ILE A 182 10.28 -6.79 1.60
N PHE A 183 10.70 -5.53 1.73
CA PHE A 183 11.51 -4.82 0.75
C PHE A 183 13.01 -4.80 1.06
N ALA A 184 13.46 -5.44 2.15
CA ALA A 184 14.89 -5.51 2.47
C ALA A 184 15.75 -6.04 1.31
N PRO A 185 15.31 -7.02 0.49
CA PRO A 185 16.07 -7.46 -0.69
C PRO A 185 16.21 -6.40 -1.81
N LEU A 186 15.45 -5.30 -1.76
CA LEU A 186 15.52 -4.21 -2.73
C LEU A 186 16.38 -3.04 -2.26
N ALA A 187 16.81 -3.04 -1.00
CA ALA A 187 17.61 -1.97 -0.42
C ALA A 187 18.94 -1.77 -1.18
N VAL A 188 19.47 -0.54 -1.17
CA VAL A 188 20.71 -0.18 -1.89
C VAL A 188 21.93 -0.97 -1.41
N ASP A 189 21.92 -1.41 -0.15
CA ASP A 189 22.97 -2.17 0.52
C ASP A 189 22.53 -3.62 0.82
N ALA A 190 21.56 -4.14 0.06
CA ALA A 190 21.09 -5.51 0.20
C ALA A 190 22.21 -6.50 -0.19
N ASP A 191 22.86 -7.06 0.82
CA ASP A 191 23.83 -8.14 0.69
C ASP A 191 23.55 -9.28 1.67
N GLY A 192 24.26 -10.41 1.50
CA GLY A 192 24.06 -11.59 2.35
C GLY A 192 24.32 -11.32 3.84
N ARG A 193 25.22 -10.39 4.18
CA ARG A 193 25.54 -10.04 5.56
C ARG A 193 24.40 -9.24 6.19
N ASN A 194 23.94 -8.19 5.52
CA ASN A 194 22.88 -7.31 5.99
C ASN A 194 21.53 -8.05 6.09
N LEU A 195 21.21 -8.91 5.12
CA LEU A 195 19.99 -9.72 5.16
C LEU A 195 20.04 -10.79 6.27
N THR A 196 21.20 -11.41 6.51
CA THR A 196 21.37 -12.37 7.62
C THR A 196 21.16 -11.67 8.97
N HIS A 197 21.74 -10.47 9.14
CA HIS A 197 21.57 -9.68 10.35
C HIS A 197 20.08 -9.34 10.64
N VAL A 198 19.29 -9.03 9.60
CA VAL A 198 17.83 -8.84 9.74
C VAL A 198 17.13 -10.11 10.23
N ILE A 199 17.47 -11.27 9.67
CA ILE A 199 16.87 -12.55 10.08
C ILE A 199 17.23 -12.89 11.53
N GLU A 200 18.50 -12.72 11.92
CA GLU A 200 18.99 -13.01 13.27
C GLU A 200 18.38 -12.10 14.33
N SER A 201 18.30 -10.79 14.03
CA SER A 201 17.65 -9.82 14.93
C SER A 201 16.18 -10.16 15.15
N ARG A 202 15.42 -10.53 14.10
CA ARG A 202 14.01 -10.93 14.23
C ARG A 202 13.79 -12.25 14.96
N ARG A 203 14.73 -13.19 14.86
CA ARG A 203 14.68 -14.44 15.65
C ARG A 203 14.97 -14.22 17.13
N SER A 204 15.70 -13.16 17.47
CA SER A 204 16.09 -12.82 18.83
C SER A 204 15.04 -11.95 19.54
N GLU A 205 14.12 -11.34 18.79
CA GLU A 205 12.96 -10.66 19.36
C GLU A 205 12.00 -11.69 20.00
N PRO A 206 11.66 -11.56 21.29
CA PRO A 206 10.67 -12.42 21.90
C PRO A 206 9.33 -12.24 21.16
N GLY A 207 8.79 -13.33 20.62
CA GLY A 207 7.49 -13.32 19.97
C GLY A 207 6.40 -12.76 20.89
N PRO A 208 5.30 -12.22 20.35
CA PRO A 208 4.23 -11.66 21.17
C PRO A 208 3.76 -12.75 22.14
N ALA A 209 3.92 -12.48 23.44
CA ALA A 209 3.51 -13.39 24.49
C ALA A 209 2.06 -13.81 24.21
N SER A 210 1.85 -15.12 24.01
CA SER A 210 0.52 -15.69 23.91
C SER A 210 -0.25 -15.25 25.15
N VAL A 211 -1.25 -14.39 24.98
CA VAL A 211 -2.20 -14.05 26.05
C VAL A 211 -3.03 -15.31 26.29
N THR A 212 -2.48 -16.25 27.06
CA THR A 212 -3.23 -17.34 27.67
C THR A 212 -4.12 -16.71 28.72
N SER A 213 -5.34 -16.39 28.31
CA SER A 213 -6.49 -16.19 29.18
C SER A 213 -6.60 -17.39 30.13
N ARG A 214 -6.14 -17.22 31.38
CA ARG A 214 -6.63 -18.04 32.49
C ARG A 214 -7.86 -17.36 33.05
N SER A 215 -9.01 -17.71 32.47
CA SER A 215 -10.29 -17.61 33.16
C SER A 215 -10.24 -18.58 34.35
N SER A 216 -9.94 -18.07 35.54
CA SER A 216 -10.28 -18.74 36.79
C SER A 216 -11.54 -18.08 37.33
N ALA A 217 -12.68 -18.59 36.91
CA ALA A 217 -13.90 -18.52 37.70
C ALA A 217 -13.63 -19.25 39.03
N ARG A 218 -13.74 -18.54 40.14
CA ARG A 218 -14.01 -19.14 41.44
C ARG A 218 -15.38 -18.65 41.90
N ARG A 219 -16.23 -19.64 42.12
CA ARG A 219 -17.47 -19.59 42.91
C ARG A 219 -17.14 -19.29 44.36
#